data_AF-C6SF09-F1
#
_entry.id   AF-C6SF09-F1
#
_cell.length_a   1.000
_cell.length_b   1.000
_cell.length_c   1.000
_cell.angle_alpha   90.00
_cell.angle_beta   90.00
_cell.angle_gamma   90.00
#
_symmetry.space_group_name_H-M   'P 1'
#
loop_
_entity.id
_entity.type
_entity.pdbx_description
1 polymer ?
#
loop_
_entity_poly.entity_id
_entity_poly.type
_entity_poly.pdbx_seq_one_letter_code
_entity_poly.pdbx_strand_id
1 'polypeptide(L)' 'MAHFYASNFVNRLFLQRSRVVTMEKDLRRMLLFFKREAYVVILERDRV' A
#
# COMPACT_ATOMS: atom_id res chain seq x y z
N MET A 1 2.65 -5.89 13.65
CA MET A 1 1.22 -5.50 13.76
C MET A 1 1.00 -4.07 13.23
N ALA A 2 1.57 -3.72 12.06
CA ALA A 2 1.23 -2.49 11.36
C ALA A 2 0.16 -2.82 10.30
N HIS A 3 -1.08 -2.85 10.78
CA HIS A 3 -2.29 -2.50 10.04
C HIS A 3 -2.39 -2.88 8.55
N PHE A 4 -2.92 -4.10 8.35
CA PHE A 4 -3.45 -4.74 7.13
C PHE A 4 -4.43 -3.93 6.25
N TYR A 5 -4.72 -2.66 6.56
CA TYR A 5 -5.76 -1.89 5.86
C TYR A 5 -5.50 -1.75 4.36
N ALA A 6 -4.24 -1.61 3.96
CA ALA A 6 -3.89 -1.44 2.57
C ALA A 6 -3.67 -2.75 1.80
N SER A 7 -3.42 -3.88 2.51
CA SER A 7 -3.40 -5.19 1.87
C SER A 7 -4.74 -5.44 1.19
N ASN A 8 -5.88 -5.11 1.81
CA ASN A 8 -7.21 -5.32 1.22
C ASN A 8 -7.49 -4.49 -0.06
N PHE A 9 -6.85 -3.33 -0.23
CA PHE A 9 -6.98 -2.51 -1.42
C PHE A 9 -6.15 -3.08 -2.56
N VAL A 10 -4.87 -3.32 -2.30
CA VAL A 10 -3.93 -3.89 -3.28
C VAL A 10 -4.35 -5.31 -3.66
N ASN A 11 -4.88 -6.08 -2.70
CA ASN A 11 -5.42 -7.41 -2.89
C ASN A 11 -6.63 -7.45 -3.83
N ARG A 12 -7.46 -6.40 -3.86
CA ARG A 12 -8.58 -6.39 -4.80
C ARG A 12 -8.16 -6.06 -6.24
N LEU A 13 -7.02 -5.41 -6.42
CA LEU A 13 -6.57 -4.93 -7.72
C LEU A 13 -5.48 -5.82 -8.37
N PHE A 14 -4.59 -6.45 -7.58
CA PHE A 14 -3.34 -7.02 -8.11
C PHE A 14 -3.02 -8.47 -7.67
N LEU A 15 -3.83 -9.08 -6.80
CA LEU A 15 -3.48 -10.35 -6.12
C LEU A 15 -3.61 -11.63 -6.95
N GLN A 16 -4.15 -11.60 -8.16
CA GLN A 16 -4.33 -12.88 -8.86
C GLN A 16 -2.99 -13.60 -9.11
N ARG A 17 -1.86 -12.88 -9.18
CA ARG A 17 -0.51 -13.46 -9.35
C ARG A 17 0.65 -12.66 -8.74
N SER A 18 0.39 -11.70 -7.84
CA SER A 18 1.45 -10.83 -7.30
C SER A 18 1.38 -10.78 -5.77
N ARG A 19 2.52 -10.99 -5.10
CA ARG A 19 2.65 -10.93 -3.64
C ARG A 19 3.17 -9.56 -3.22
N VAL A 20 2.59 -8.96 -2.19
CA VAL A 20 3.10 -7.72 -1.58
C VAL A 20 4.35 -8.06 -0.76
N VAL A 21 5.47 -7.43 -1.10
CA VAL A 21 6.77 -7.62 -0.42
C VAL A 21 6.92 -6.62 0.70
N THR A 22 6.71 -5.34 0.39
CA THR A 22 6.77 -4.25 1.34
C THR A 22 5.81 -3.15 0.97
N MET A 23 5.45 -2.36 1.97
CA MET A 23 4.56 -1.24 1.83
C MET A 23 4.98 -0.12 2.79
N GLU A 24 5.18 1.06 2.22
CA GLU A 24 5.49 2.27 2.97
C GLU A 24 4.31 3.26 2.90
N LYS A 25 3.97 3.83 4.05
CA LYS A 25 2.94 4.86 4.19
C LYS A 25 3.58 6.17 4.61
N ASP A 26 3.38 7.22 3.82
CA ASP A 26 3.75 8.59 4.15
C ASP A 26 2.48 9.39 4.48
N LEU A 27 2.43 9.92 5.69
CA LEU A 27 1.35 10.77 6.19
C LEU A 27 1.87 12.18 6.37
N ARG A 28 1.36 13.12 5.59
CA ARG A 28 1.70 14.53 5.73
C ARG A 28 0.49 15.34 6.10
N ARG A 29 0.62 16.13 7.16
CA ARG A 29 -0.34 17.18 7.49
C ARG A 29 -0.11 18.36 6.56
N MET A 30 -1.17 18.87 5.94
CA MET A 30 -1.15 20.07 5.11
C MET A 30 -2.07 21.10 5.75
N LEU A 31 -1.52 22.23 6.18
CA LEU A 31 -2.27 23.27 6.91
C LEU A 31 -2.99 22.70 8.15
N LEU A 32 -3.96 23.43 8.69
CA LEU A 32 -4.66 23.09 9.95
C LEU A 32 -5.60 21.88 9.83
N PHE A 33 -6.22 21.66 8.66
CA PHE A 33 -7.32 20.67 8.53
C PHE A 33 -7.14 19.65 7.40
N PHE A 34 -6.06 19.73 6.61
CA PHE A 34 -5.84 18.78 5.53
C PHE A 34 -4.75 17.78 5.88
N LYS A 35 -4.91 16.56 5.37
CA LYS A 35 -3.89 15.52 5.44
C LYS A 35 -3.82 14.83 4.09
N ARG A 36 -2.60 14.48 3.69
CA ARG A 36 -2.33 13.65 2.52
C ARG A 36 -1.78 12.31 3.01
N GLU A 37 -2.36 11.24 2.49
CA GLU A 37 -1.83 9.89 2.67
C GLU A 37 -1.26 9.43 1.32
N ALA A 38 0.02 9.08 1.29
CA ALA A 38 0.69 8.49 0.14
C ALA A 38 1.16 7.09 0.51
N TYR A 39 1.09 6.18 -0.46
CA TYR A 39 1.44 4.78 -0.26
C TYR A 39 2.35 4.33 -1.40
N VAL A 40 3.49 3.74 -1.05
CA VAL A 40 4.36 3.05 -2.00
C VAL A 40 4.27 1.56 -1.69
N VAL A 41 3.94 0.76 -2.70
CA VAL A 41 3.76 -0.68 -2.55
C VAL A 41 4.68 -1.38 -3.54
N ILE A 42 5.52 -2.28 -3.03
CA ILE A 42 6.38 -3.13 -3.86
C ILE A 42 5.73 -4.50 -3.96
N LEU A 43 5.48 -4.91 -5.21
CA LEU A 43 4.90 -6.19 -5.56
C LEU A 43 5.97 -7.07 -6.22
N GLU A 44 6.02 -8.33 -5.80
CA GLU A 44 6.72 -9.39 -6.52
C GLU A 44 5.70 -10.19 -7.33
N ARG A 45 6.10 -10.56 -8.55
CA ARG A 45 5.35 -11.48 -9.40
C ARG A 45 6.27 -12.64 -9.73
N ASP A 46 5.76 -13.85 -9.63
CA ASP A 46 6.49 -15.03 -10.07
C ASP A 46 6.78 -14.89 -11.57
N ARG A 47 8.07 -14.93 -11.92
CA ARG A 47 8.50 -15.09 -13.32
C ARG A 47 8.21 -16.53 -13.71
N VAL A 48 7.34 -16.69 -14.71
CA VAL A 48 7.20 -17.95 -15.46
C VAL A 48 8.44 -18.12 -16.34
#